data_AF-A0A7R8X0M3-F1
#
_entry.id   AF-A0A7R8X0M3-F1
#
_cell.length_a   1.000
_cell.length_b   1.000
_cell.length_c   1.000
_cell.angle_alpha   90.00
_cell.angle_beta   90.00
_cell.angle_gamma   90.00
#
_symmetry.space_group_name_H-M   'P 1'
#
loop_
_entity.id
_entity.type
_entity.pdbx_description
1 polymer ?
#
loop_
_entity_poly.entity_id
_entity_poly.type
_entity_poly.pdbx_seq_one_letter_code
_entity_poly.pdbx_strand_id
1 'polypeptide(L)'
;MEMYRSSDLEEKLRIIRSLAKTDNREQTKRVLDFTLTDEVKKQDASFIMYTLAKNSLDSREILWNFVDDHCSLLSERYKATSLLD
;
A
#
# COMPACT_ATOMS: atom_id res chain seq x y z
N MET A 1 11.84 5.89 -0.55
CA MET A 1 10.91 6.69 0.28
C MET A 1 11.51 8.01 0.76
N GLU A 2 12.70 8.41 0.32
CA GLU A 2 13.35 9.66 0.76
C GLU A 2 12.54 10.92 0.41
N MET A 3 12.12 11.06 -0.86
CA MET A 3 11.30 12.19 -1.30
C MET A 3 9.96 12.28 -0.53
N TYR A 4 9.32 11.15 -0.27
CA TYR A 4 8.08 11.13 0.53
C TYR A 4 8.32 11.75 1.91
N ARG A 5 9.42 11.39 2.58
CA ARG A 5 9.71 11.85 3.95
C ARG A 5 10.04 13.34 4.03
N SER A 6 10.68 13.89 3.01
CA SER A 6 11.05 15.32 2.93
C SER A 6 9.93 16.25 2.44
N SER A 7 8.83 15.71 1.92
CA SER A 7 7.76 16.49 1.30
C SER A 7 6.67 16.95 2.28
N ASP A 8 5.95 18.00 1.90
CA ASP A 8 4.72 18.41 2.57
C ASP A 8 3.57 17.39 2.39
N LEU A 9 2.43 17.63 3.04
CA LEU A 9 1.31 16.69 3.03
C LEU A 9 0.71 16.46 1.64
N GLU A 10 0.60 17.50 0.81
CA GLU A 10 -0.01 17.38 -0.51
C GLU A 10 0.92 16.61 -1.46
N GLU A 11 2.21 16.92 -1.41
CA GLU A 11 3.20 16.24 -2.22
C GLU A 11 3.43 14.80 -1.76
N LYS A 12 3.35 14.52 -0.45
CA LYS A 12 3.30 13.14 0.08
C LYS A 12 2.16 12.33 -0.55
N LEU A 13 0.97 12.91 -0.66
CA LEU A 13 -0.18 12.24 -1.30
C LEU A 13 0.07 11.99 -2.79
N ARG A 14 0.72 12.91 -3.51
CA ARG A 14 1.06 12.70 -4.93
C ARG A 14 2.12 11.62 -5.10
N ILE A 15 3.18 11.65 -4.29
CA ILE A 15 4.25 10.65 -4.30
C ILE A 15 3.69 9.27 -3.98
N ILE A 16 2.87 9.13 -2.93
CA ILE A 16 2.41 7.81 -2.53
C ILE A 16 1.46 7.18 -3.58
N ARG A 17 0.67 8.01 -4.25
CA ARG A 17 -0.19 7.58 -5.37
C ARG A 17 0.60 7.20 -6.62
N SER A 18 1.73 7.88 -6.88
CA SER A 18 2.58 7.54 -8.04
C SER A 18 3.36 6.24 -7.80
N LEU A 19 3.78 5.97 -6.57
CA LEU A 19 4.45 4.72 -6.19
C LEU A 19 3.60 3.48 -6.47
N ALA A 20 2.28 3.59 -6.36
CA ALA A 20 1.35 2.50 -6.66
C ALA A 20 1.14 2.24 -8.17
N LYS A 21 1.67 3.08 -9.06
CA LYS A 21 1.57 2.93 -10.53
C LYS A 21 2.83 2.26 -11.11
N THR A 22 3.27 1.18 -10.49
CA THR A 22 4.44 0.41 -10.92
C THR A 22 4.03 -1.00 -11.35
N ASP A 23 4.71 -1.52 -12.36
CA ASP A 23 4.64 -2.93 -12.78
C ASP A 23 5.95 -3.69 -12.46
N ASN A 24 6.90 -3.03 -11.80
CA ASN A 24 8.11 -3.69 -11.36
C ASN A 24 7.86 -4.47 -10.07
N ARG A 25 8.04 -5.80 -10.12
CA ARG A 25 7.78 -6.71 -8.99
C ARG A 25 8.47 -6.29 -7.68
N GLU A 26 9.72 -5.87 -7.76
CA GLU A 26 10.50 -5.47 -6.58
C GLU A 26 9.96 -4.15 -5.99
N GLN A 27 9.60 -3.20 -6.85
CA GLN A 27 8.97 -1.96 -6.38
C GLN A 27 7.59 -2.23 -5.78
N THR A 28 6.78 -3.11 -6.36
CA THR A 28 5.47 -3.50 -5.82
C THR A 28 5.61 -4.03 -4.38
N LYS A 29 6.55 -4.95 -4.13
CA LYS A 29 6.82 -5.46 -2.78
C LYS A 29 7.22 -4.35 -1.82
N ARG A 30 8.20 -3.53 -2.19
CA ARG A 30 8.68 -2.41 -1.36
C ARG A 30 7.59 -1.39 -1.04
N VAL A 31 6.68 -1.16 -1.98
CA VAL A 31 5.52 -0.27 -1.78
C VAL A 31 4.52 -0.89 -0.81
N LEU A 32 4.23 -2.19 -0.95
CA LEU A 32 3.36 -2.92 -0.02
C LEU A 32 3.93 -2.95 1.40
N ASP A 33 5.22 -3.25 1.57
CA ASP A 33 5.90 -3.23 2.87
C ASP A 33 5.81 -1.84 3.51
N PHE A 34 5.96 -0.79 2.71
CA PHE A 34 5.83 0.58 3.19
C PHE A 34 4.42 0.90 3.72
N THR A 35 3.37 0.28 3.17
CA THR A 35 1.99 0.49 3.64
C THR A 35 1.72 -0.04 5.05
N LEU A 36 2.54 -0.97 5.54
CA LEU A 36 2.42 -1.49 6.92
C LEU A 36 3.05 -0.56 7.96
N THR A 37 3.88 0.38 7.54
CA THR A 37 4.52 1.32 8.45
C THR A 37 3.53 2.34 9.02
N ASP A 38 3.87 2.96 10.15
CA ASP A 38 3.09 4.05 10.73
C ASP A 38 3.26 5.37 9.96
N GLU A 39 4.19 5.44 9.00
CA GLU A 39 4.35 6.59 8.11
C GLU A 39 3.16 6.73 7.14
N VAL A 40 2.49 5.62 6.81
CA VAL A 40 1.40 5.57 5.85
C VAL A 40 0.06 5.48 6.57
N LYS A 41 -0.81 6.48 6.35
CA LYS A 41 -2.17 6.48 6.89
C LYS A 41 -2.95 5.28 6.35
N LYS A 42 -3.80 4.68 7.19
CA LYS A 42 -4.61 3.49 6.85
C LYS A 42 -5.39 3.64 5.54
N GLN A 43 -5.99 4.81 5.31
CA GLN A 43 -6.74 5.11 4.08
C GLN A 43 -5.86 5.17 2.82
N ASP A 44 -4.62 5.66 2.95
CA ASP A 44 -3.68 5.75 1.83
C ASP A 44 -3.14 4.35 1.50
N ALA A 45 -2.86 3.54 2.53
CA ALA A 45 -2.53 2.11 2.37
C ALA A 45 -3.62 1.36 1.59
N SER A 46 -4.90 1.53 1.95
CA SER A 46 -6.03 0.93 1.22
C SER A 46 -6.09 1.40 -0.23
N PHE A 47 -5.87 2.69 -0.50
CA PHE A 47 -5.83 3.24 -1.85
C PHE A 47 -4.69 2.66 -2.70
N ILE A 48 -3.51 2.45 -2.11
CA ILE A 48 -2.36 1.84 -2.77
C ILE A 48 -2.68 0.39 -3.15
N MET A 49 -3.20 -0.41 -2.22
CA MET A 49 -3.60 -1.79 -2.49
C MET A 49 -4.66 -1.87 -3.60
N TYR A 50 -5.68 -1.00 -3.55
CA TYR A 50 -6.68 -0.87 -4.62
C TYR A 50 -6.05 -0.54 -5.98
N THR A 51 -5.07 0.35 -6.01
CA THR A 51 -4.39 0.75 -7.25
C THR A 51 -3.55 -0.40 -7.81
N LEU A 52 -2.77 -1.09 -6.97
CA LEU A 52 -1.97 -2.25 -7.37
C LEU A 52 -2.85 -3.40 -7.90
N ALA A 53 -4.02 -3.61 -7.29
CA ALA A 53 -5.00 -4.58 -7.77
C ALA A 53 -5.50 -4.31 -9.21
N LYS A 54 -5.41 -3.05 -9.68
CA LYS A 54 -5.85 -2.63 -11.01
C LYS A 54 -4.73 -2.58 -12.05
N ASN A 55 -3.47 -2.79 -11.66
CA ASN A 55 -2.33 -2.83 -12.58
C ASN A 55 -2.25 -4.19 -13.30
N SER A 56 -1.04 -4.66 -13.59
CA SER A 56 -0.73 -5.96 -14.21
C SER A 56 -1.13 -7.17 -13.35
N LEU A 57 -1.18 -8.34 -14.01
CA LEU A 57 -1.45 -9.63 -13.35
C LEU A 57 -0.40 -9.95 -12.28
N ASP A 58 0.87 -9.70 -12.57
CA ASP A 58 1.99 -9.85 -11.63
C ASP A 58 1.80 -9.03 -10.35
N SER A 59 1.39 -7.76 -10.49
CA SER A 59 1.11 -6.90 -9.33
C SER A 59 -0.05 -7.43 -8.48
N ARG A 60 -1.05 -8.03 -9.10
CA ARG A 60 -2.19 -8.67 -8.38
C ARG A 60 -1.76 -9.92 -7.64
N GLU A 61 -0.95 -10.76 -8.26
CA GLU A 61 -0.40 -11.97 -7.63
C GLU A 61 0.44 -11.61 -6.39
N ILE A 62 1.32 -10.60 -6.52
CA ILE A 62 2.13 -10.13 -5.40
C ILE A 62 1.24 -9.55 -4.29
N LEU A 63 0.26 -8.73 -4.64
CA LEU A 63 -0.69 -8.18 -3.68
C LEU A 63 -1.48 -9.28 -2.96
N TRP A 64 -1.94 -10.30 -3.70
CA TRP A 64 -2.68 -11.42 -3.12
C TRP A 64 -1.85 -12.17 -2.09
N ASN A 65 -0.62 -12.55 -2.44
CA ASN A 65 0.30 -13.23 -1.52
C ASN A 65 0.60 -12.35 -0.30
N PHE A 66 0.82 -11.05 -0.51
CA PHE A 66 1.03 -10.11 0.58
C PHE A 66 -0.16 -10.04 1.57
N VAL A 67 -1.40 -10.03 1.06
CA VAL A 67 -2.61 -10.04 1.89
C VAL A 67 -2.74 -11.36 2.65
N ASP A 68 -2.45 -12.49 2.02
CA ASP A 68 -2.47 -13.81 2.66
C ASP A 68 -1.44 -13.87 3.79
N ASP A 69 -0.19 -13.50 3.50
CA ASP A 69 0.94 -13.48 4.45
C ASP A 69 0.68 -12.56 5.67
N HIS A 70 -0.08 -11.48 5.49
CA HIS A 70 -0.35 -10.46 6.52
C HIS A 70 -1.81 -10.39 6.95
N CYS A 71 -2.62 -11.41 6.65
CA CYS A 71 -4.07 -11.37 6.82
C CYS A 71 -4.48 -10.98 8.25
N SER A 72 -3.89 -11.62 9.27
CA SER A 72 -4.18 -11.31 10.68
C SER A 72 -3.81 -9.87 11.06
N LEU A 73 -2.66 -9.37 10.59
CA LEU A 73 -2.20 -8.01 10.84
C LEU A 73 -3.14 -6.98 10.18
N LEU A 74 -3.53 -7.23 8.93
CA LEU A 74 -4.46 -6.36 8.20
C LEU A 74 -5.84 -6.38 8.86
N SER A 75 -6.35 -7.55 9.24
CA SER A 75 -7.60 -7.68 9.99
C SER A 75 -7.57 -6.83 11.27
N GLU A 76 -6.52 -6.94 12.09
CA GLU A 76 -6.38 -6.13 13.31
C GLU A 76 -6.28 -4.63 13.00
N ARG A 77 -5.47 -4.25 12.00
CA ARG A 77 -5.25 -2.86 11.61
C ARG A 77 -6.56 -2.19 11.15
N TYR A 78 -7.43 -2.92 10.46
CA TYR A 78 -8.66 -2.38 9.87
C TYR A 78 -9.94 -2.69 10.65
N LYS A 79 -9.89 -3.54 11.68
CA LYS A 79 -11.01 -3.81 12.60
C LYS A 79 -11.62 -2.54 13.17
N ALA A 80 -10.80 -1.60 13.65
CA ALA A 80 -11.28 -0.34 14.22
C ALA A 80 -11.88 0.64 13.19
N THR A 81 -11.82 0.32 11.88
CA THR A 81 -12.30 1.20 10.80
C THR A 81 -13.60 0.72 10.15
N SER A 82 -14.25 -0.32 10.71
CA SER A 82 -15.43 -1.01 10.15
C SER A 82 -15.26 -1.50 8.70
N LEU A 83 -14.03 -1.54 8.19
CA LEU A 83 -13.73 -1.95 6.81
C LEU A 83 -13.74 -3.47 6.67
N LEU A 84 -13.40 -4.20 7.74
CA LEU A 84 -13.29 -5.66 7.78
C LEU A 84 -14.09 -6.27 8.95
N ASP A 85 -15.14 -5.59 9.41
CA ASP A 85 -16.09 -6.13 10.40
C ASP A 85 -17.21 -6.92 9.72
#